data_AF-A0A1J3I0H4-F1
#
_entry.id   AF-A0A1J3I0H4-F1
#
_cell.length_a   1.000
_cell.length_b   1.000
_cell.length_c   1.000
_cell.angle_alpha   90.00
_cell.angle_beta   90.00
_cell.angle_gamma   90.00
#
_symmetry.space_group_name_H-M   'P 1'
#
loop_
_entity.id
_entity.type
_entity.pdbx_description
1 polymer ?
#
loop_
_entity_poly.entity_id
_entity_poly.type
_entity_poly.pdbx_seq_one_letter_code
_entity_poly.pdbx_strand_id
1 'polypeptide(L)'
;MVKLKAFIIGKVKDKASIGKVQLIHSFSSKSVRYIHLALLKSTTHSSHKPPDSNYVSDVLSYSNSRYSPAAFAAVMSRLRVTKNAFVAAKSLIVYHKLMKSSTDKFEGFDRGRHNL
;
A
#
# COMPACT_ATOMS: atom_id res chain seq x y z
N MET A 1 -1.07 -28.43 33.72
CA MET A 1 -0.74 -27.12 33.11
C MET A 1 -0.44 -27.20 31.58
N VAL A 2 -1.02 -28.15 30.83
CA VAL A 2 -0.63 -28.40 29.41
C VAL A 2 -1.62 -27.80 28.38
N LYS A 3 -2.89 -27.57 28.78
CA LYS A 3 -3.96 -27.09 27.88
C LYS A 3 -3.84 -25.61 27.48
N LEU A 4 -3.26 -24.76 28.34
CA LEU A 4 -3.17 -23.31 28.08
C LEU A 4 -2.10 -22.97 27.02
N LYS A 5 -0.96 -23.69 27.03
CA LYS A 5 0.10 -23.51 26.02
C LYS A 5 -0.37 -23.91 24.62
N ALA A 6 -1.11 -25.01 24.50
CA ALA A 6 -1.65 -25.47 23.22
C ALA A 6 -2.68 -24.50 22.62
N PHE A 7 -3.53 -23.87 23.44
CA PHE A 7 -4.53 -22.90 22.98
C PHE A 7 -3.88 -21.59 22.49
N ILE A 8 -2.85 -21.10 23.19
CA ILE A 8 -2.11 -19.90 22.79
C ILE A 8 -1.29 -20.17 21.52
N ILE A 9 -0.64 -21.33 21.43
CA ILE A 9 0.10 -21.74 20.22
C ILE A 9 -0.84 -21.96 19.02
N GLY A 10 -2.02 -22.54 19.24
CA GLY A 10 -3.05 -22.72 18.20
C GLY A 10 -3.57 -21.39 17.66
N LYS A 11 -3.89 -20.43 18.55
CA LYS A 11 -4.41 -19.09 18.17
C LYS A 11 -3.37 -18.23 17.44
N VAL A 12 -2.08 -18.39 17.76
CA VAL A 12 -0.98 -17.70 17.06
C VAL A 12 -0.71 -18.34 15.69
N LYS A 13 -0.87 -19.65 15.56
CA LYS A 13 -0.67 -20.40 14.30
C LYS A 13 -1.70 -20.01 13.23
N ASP A 14 -2.96 -19.80 13.61
CA ASP A 14 -4.02 -19.42 12.66
C ASP A 14 -3.92 -17.97 12.17
N LYS A 15 -3.48 -17.03 13.03
CA LYS A 15 -3.29 -15.63 12.63
C LYS A 15 -2.07 -15.40 11.71
N ALA A 16 -1.06 -16.26 11.79
CA ALA A 16 0.10 -16.18 10.90
C ALA A 16 -0.19 -16.75 9.49
N SER A 17 -1.10 -17.72 9.38
CA SER A 17 -1.48 -18.35 8.11
C SER A 17 -2.29 -17.40 7.22
N ILE A 18 -3.30 -16.72 7.78
CA ILE A 18 -4.16 -15.79 7.03
C ILE A 18 -3.35 -14.63 6.45
N GLY A 19 -2.39 -14.10 7.21
CA GLY A 19 -1.55 -12.97 6.78
C GLY A 19 -0.58 -13.33 5.64
N LYS A 20 -0.06 -14.56 5.60
CA LYS A 20 0.80 -15.03 4.50
C LYS A 20 0.00 -15.42 3.25
N VAL A 21 -1.16 -16.05 3.42
CA VAL A 21 -2.01 -16.44 2.29
C VAL A 21 -2.59 -15.22 1.60
N GLN A 22 -3.05 -14.19 2.32
CA GLN A 22 -3.48 -12.93 1.69
C GLN A 22 -2.35 -12.21 0.96
N LEU A 23 -1.12 -12.21 1.49
CA LEU A 23 0.02 -11.57 0.83
C LEU A 23 0.42 -12.36 -0.43
N ILE A 24 0.52 -13.69 -0.36
CA ILE A 24 0.91 -14.51 -1.53
C ILE A 24 -0.19 -14.49 -2.62
N HIS A 25 -1.48 -14.54 -2.25
CA HIS A 25 -2.57 -14.39 -3.22
C HIS A 25 -2.67 -12.96 -3.79
N SER A 26 -2.45 -11.94 -2.97
CA SER A 26 -2.49 -10.54 -3.40
C SER A 26 -1.35 -10.22 -4.37
N PHE A 27 -0.13 -10.72 -4.11
CA PHE A 27 1.03 -10.56 -5.01
C PHE A 27 0.92 -11.38 -6.31
N SER A 28 0.02 -12.37 -6.41
CA SER A 28 -0.21 -13.14 -7.64
C SER A 28 -0.87 -12.31 -8.74
N SER A 29 -1.72 -11.34 -8.35
CA SER A 29 -2.44 -10.49 -9.30
C SER A 29 -1.48 -9.61 -10.09
N LYS A 30 -1.64 -9.57 -11.43
CA LYS A 30 -0.84 -8.68 -12.31
C LYS A 30 -0.84 -7.23 -11.79
N SER A 31 -1.99 -6.75 -11.31
CA SER A 31 -2.14 -5.38 -10.78
C SER A 31 -1.23 -5.09 -9.59
N VAL A 32 -1.05 -6.03 -8.66
CA VAL A 32 -0.18 -5.82 -7.48
C VAL A 32 1.29 -5.80 -7.88
N ARG A 33 1.69 -6.62 -8.85
CA ARG A 33 3.03 -6.53 -9.45
C ARG A 33 3.28 -5.19 -10.13
N TYR A 34 2.29 -4.68 -10.87
CA TYR A 34 2.37 -3.35 -11.49
C TYR A 34 2.47 -2.22 -10.46
N ILE A 35 1.68 -2.28 -9.38
CA ILE A 35 1.77 -1.34 -8.25
C ILE A 35 3.20 -1.30 -7.68
N HIS A 36 3.77 -2.47 -7.38
CA HIS A 36 5.14 -2.56 -6.86
C HIS A 36 6.16 -2.01 -7.86
N LEU A 37 6.01 -2.33 -9.15
CA LEU A 37 6.92 -1.84 -10.18
C LEU A 37 6.85 -0.32 -10.35
N ALA A 38 5.65 0.25 -10.44
CA ALA A 38 5.44 1.69 -10.53
C ALA A 38 6.00 2.41 -9.29
N LEU A 39 5.83 1.81 -8.11
CA LEU A 39 6.42 2.33 -6.88
C LEU A 39 7.96 2.28 -6.90
N LEU A 40 8.58 1.22 -7.40
CA LEU A 40 10.04 1.13 -7.56
C LEU A 40 10.56 2.21 -8.52
N LYS A 41 9.87 2.42 -9.64
CA LYS A 41 10.25 3.41 -10.65
C LYS A 41 10.05 4.86 -10.19
N SER A 42 9.01 5.14 -9.39
CA SER A 42 8.81 6.46 -8.78
C SER A 42 9.78 6.75 -7.63
N THR A 43 10.27 5.71 -6.94
CA THR A 43 11.12 5.85 -5.75
C THR A 43 12.57 5.39 -6.00
N THR A 44 13.15 5.89 -7.09
CA THR A 44 14.56 5.61 -7.46
C THR A 44 15.54 6.39 -6.57
N HIS A 45 16.73 5.82 -6.40
CA HIS A 45 17.82 6.37 -5.61
C HIS A 45 18.47 7.65 -6.18
N SER A 46 18.00 8.16 -7.33
CA SER A 46 18.53 9.40 -7.92
C SER A 46 18.18 10.60 -7.03
N SER A 47 19.23 11.26 -6.53
CA SER A 47 19.22 12.06 -5.29
C SER A 47 18.51 13.43 -5.36
N HIS A 48 18.07 13.91 -6.54
CA HIS A 48 17.57 15.29 -6.64
C HIS A 48 16.33 15.50 -7.50
N LYS A 49 15.75 14.44 -8.08
CA LYS A 49 14.54 14.55 -8.88
C LYS A 49 13.31 14.17 -8.06
N PRO A 50 12.19 14.92 -8.17
CA PRO A 50 10.93 14.51 -7.58
C PRO A 50 10.52 13.12 -8.07
N PRO A 51 9.65 12.39 -7.34
CA PRO A 51 9.15 11.10 -7.82
C PRO A 51 8.45 11.31 -9.16
N ASP A 52 8.81 10.48 -10.13
CA ASP A 52 8.33 10.58 -11.51
C ASP A 52 6.79 10.54 -11.55
N SER A 53 6.21 11.63 -12.06
CA SER A 53 4.77 11.89 -11.99
C SER A 53 3.93 10.82 -12.69
N ASN A 54 4.46 10.20 -13.75
CA ASN A 54 3.73 9.18 -14.52
C ASN A 54 3.54 7.92 -13.69
N TYR A 55 4.61 7.45 -13.05
CA TYR A 55 4.52 6.29 -12.18
C TYR A 55 3.76 6.59 -10.88
N VAL A 56 3.77 7.83 -10.42
CA VAL A 56 2.95 8.25 -9.28
C VAL A 56 1.45 8.23 -9.65
N SER A 57 1.06 8.71 -10.83
CA SER A 57 -0.34 8.62 -11.28
C SER A 57 -0.79 7.18 -11.47
N ASP A 58 0.09 6.29 -11.95
CA ASP A 58 -0.21 4.87 -12.07
C ASP A 58 -0.51 4.24 -10.71
N VAL A 59 0.31 4.50 -9.69
CA VAL A 59 0.05 4.04 -8.32
C VAL A 59 -1.25 4.66 -7.77
N LEU A 60 -1.49 5.94 -8.06
CA LEU A 60 -2.66 6.67 -7.60
C LEU A 60 -3.96 6.15 -8.20
N SER A 61 -3.94 5.61 -9.42
CA SER A 61 -5.11 5.00 -10.07
C SER A 61 -5.71 3.85 -9.24
N TYR A 62 -4.91 3.23 -8.37
CA TYR A 62 -5.35 2.16 -7.49
C TYR A 62 -5.94 2.63 -6.15
N SER A 63 -5.81 3.92 -5.79
CA SER A 63 -6.23 4.50 -4.49
C SER A 63 -7.69 4.23 -4.14
N ASN A 64 -8.55 4.19 -5.15
CA ASN A 64 -10.00 4.01 -5.04
C ASN A 64 -10.49 2.69 -5.65
N SER A 65 -9.57 1.76 -5.91
CA SER A 65 -9.87 0.44 -6.47
C SER A 65 -9.90 -0.63 -5.38
N ARG A 66 -10.33 -1.85 -5.73
CA ARG A 66 -10.18 -3.04 -4.87
C ARG A 66 -8.74 -3.34 -4.46
N TYR A 67 -7.76 -2.76 -5.16
CA TYR A 67 -6.33 -2.90 -4.89
C TYR A 67 -5.76 -1.77 -4.01
N SER A 68 -6.61 -0.86 -3.51
CA SER A 68 -6.19 0.22 -2.60
C SER A 68 -5.38 -0.30 -1.40
N PRO A 69 -5.81 -1.35 -0.66
CA PRO A 69 -5.00 -1.90 0.42
C PRO A 69 -3.63 -2.42 -0.03
N ALA A 70 -3.54 -2.98 -1.25
CA ALA A 70 -2.28 -3.46 -1.81
C ALA A 70 -1.36 -2.29 -2.19
N ALA A 71 -1.89 -1.18 -2.69
CA ALA A 71 -1.13 0.04 -2.95
C ALA A 71 -0.52 0.63 -1.67
N PHE A 72 -1.31 0.77 -0.61
CA PHE A 72 -0.81 1.22 0.70
C PHE A 72 0.22 0.24 1.30
N ALA A 73 -0.04 -1.07 1.22
CA ALA A 73 0.90 -2.08 1.70
C ALA A 73 2.22 -2.07 0.93
N ALA A 74 2.19 -1.85 -0.39
CA ALA A 74 3.40 -1.74 -1.21
C ALA A 74 4.27 -0.56 -0.77
N VAL A 75 3.66 0.60 -0.51
CA VAL A 75 4.36 1.80 -0.02
C VAL A 75 4.95 1.56 1.36
N MET A 76 4.18 0.97 2.27
CA MET A 76 4.66 0.64 3.61
C MET A 76 5.81 -0.38 3.58
N SER A 77 5.74 -1.37 2.69
CA SER A 77 6.81 -2.34 2.48
C SER A 77 8.09 -1.67 1.99
N ARG A 78 7.99 -0.74 1.03
CA ARG A 78 9.11 0.05 0.51
C ARG A 78 9.77 0.90 1.60
N LEU A 79 8.96 1.55 2.45
CA LEU A 79 9.43 2.31 3.61
C LEU A 79 10.16 1.43 4.63
N ARG A 80 9.66 0.22 4.88
CA ARG A 80 10.27 -0.71 5.85
C ARG A 80 11.64 -1.24 5.41
N VAL A 81 11.83 -1.42 4.10
CA VAL A 81 13.04 -2.06 3.56
C VAL A 81 14.12 -1.05 3.16
N THR A 82 13.74 0.18 2.78
CA THR A 82 14.71 1.17 2.32
C THR A 82 15.57 1.71 3.46
N LYS A 83 16.90 1.76 3.23
CA LYS A 83 17.86 2.47 4.11
C LYS A 83 18.20 3.87 3.60
N ASN A 84 17.67 4.26 2.44
CA ASN A 84 17.98 5.52 1.78
C ASN A 84 16.88 6.56 2.09
N ALA A 85 17.29 7.70 2.68
CA ALA A 85 16.40 8.78 3.09
C ALA A 85 15.62 9.40 1.91
N PHE A 86 16.24 9.54 0.73
CA PHE A 86 15.57 10.07 -0.46
C PHE A 86 14.45 9.15 -0.96
N VAL A 87 14.70 7.83 -0.94
CA VAL A 87 13.68 6.84 -1.31
C VAL A 87 12.55 6.85 -0.28
N ALA A 88 12.86 6.98 1.01
CA ALA A 88 11.87 7.09 2.07
C ALA A 88 11.00 8.34 1.91
N ALA A 89 11.61 9.50 1.68
CA ALA A 89 10.90 10.75 1.44
C ALA A 89 9.98 10.67 0.21
N LYS A 90 10.48 10.16 -0.92
CA LYS A 90 9.67 9.92 -2.13
C LYS A 90 8.50 8.96 -1.86
N SER A 91 8.73 7.89 -1.10
CA SER A 91 7.68 6.94 -0.73
C SER A 91 6.62 7.58 0.17
N LEU A 92 7.01 8.45 1.11
CA LEU A 92 6.07 9.21 1.94
C LEU A 92 5.25 10.20 1.12
N ILE A 93 5.84 10.86 0.12
CA ILE A 93 5.10 11.73 -0.81
C ILE A 93 4.03 10.92 -1.55
N VAL A 94 4.37 9.73 -2.06
CA VAL A 94 3.42 8.84 -2.72
C VAL A 94 2.31 8.39 -1.76
N TYR A 95 2.67 8.05 -0.52
CA TYR A 95 1.71 7.70 0.53
C TYR A 95 0.71 8.82 0.80
N HIS A 96 1.21 10.05 0.97
CA HIS A 96 0.36 11.21 1.21
C HIS A 96 -0.59 11.46 0.04
N LYS A 97 -0.11 11.35 -1.20
CA LYS A 97 -0.94 11.47 -2.40
C LYS A 97 -2.02 10.39 -2.45
N LEU A 98 -1.69 9.14 -2.13
CA LEU A 98 -2.66 8.04 -2.05
C LEU A 98 -3.78 8.34 -1.04
N MET A 99 -3.43 8.81 0.16
CA MET A 99 -4.42 9.20 1.16
C MET A 99 -5.31 10.32 0.63
N LYS A 100 -4.72 11.40 0.13
CA LYS A 100 -5.46 12.54 -0.41
C LYS A 100 -6.43 12.14 -1.53
N SER A 101 -5.96 11.36 -2.49
CA SER A 101 -6.80 10.87 -3.61
C SER A 101 -7.95 9.97 -3.15
N SER A 102 -7.77 9.22 -2.06
CA SER A 102 -8.85 8.43 -1.48
C SER A 102 -9.88 9.33 -0.80
N THR A 103 -9.45 10.32 -0.01
CA THR A 103 -10.35 11.26 0.69
C THR A 103 -11.09 12.21 -0.23
N ASP A 104 -10.45 12.74 -1.28
CA ASP A 104 -11.07 13.66 -2.24
C ASP A 104 -12.30 13.03 -2.92
N LYS A 105 -12.29 11.71 -3.13
CA LYS A 105 -13.43 10.98 -3.69
C LYS A 105 -14.59 10.82 -2.70
N PHE A 106 -14.30 10.65 -1.41
CA PHE A 106 -15.33 10.61 -0.37
C PHE A 106 -15.99 11.98 -0.19
N GLU A 107 -15.21 13.06 -0.15
CA GLU A 107 -15.77 14.41 -0.05
C GLU A 107 -16.62 14.80 -1.27
N GLY A 108 -16.21 14.38 -2.48
CA GLY A 108 -17.00 14.59 -3.70
C GLY A 108 -18.34 13.84 -3.66
N PHE A 109 -18.37 12.64 -3.07
CA PHE A 109 -19.61 11.87 -2.89
C PHE A 109 -20.56 12.52 -1.87
N ASP A 110 -20.03 13.04 -0.76
CA ASP A 110 -20.86 13.72 0.24
C ASP A 110 -21.39 15.05 -0.27
N ARG A 111 -20.62 15.82 -1.04
CA ARG A 111 -21.14 17.04 -1.71
C ARG A 111 -22.26 16.75 -2.70
N GLY A 112 -22.23 15.61 -3.40
CA GLY A 112 -23.29 15.22 -4.33
C GLY A 112 -24.65 14.95 -3.67
N ARG A 113 -24.68 14.58 -2.38
CA ARG A 113 -25.92 14.29 -1.63
C ARG A 113 -26.56 15.52 -1.00
N HIS A 114 -25.84 16.64 -0.89
CA HIS A 114 -26.37 17.89 -0.33
C HIS A 114 -27.04 18.82 -1.36
N ASN A 115 -27.05 18.43 -2.64
CA ASN A 115 -27.60 19.23 -3.75
C ASN A 115 -28.82 18.56 -4.43
N LEU A 116 -29.46 17.61 -3.76
CA LEU A 116 -30.71 16.94 -4.16
C LEU A 116 -31.76 17.17 -3.07
#